data_AF-A0A496TX19-F1
#
_entry.id   AF-A0A496TX19-F1
#
_cell.length_a   1.000
_cell.length_b   1.000
_cell.length_c   1.000
_cell.angle_alpha   90.00
_cell.angle_beta   90.00
_cell.angle_gamma   90.00
#
_symmetry.space_group_name_H-M   'P 1'
#
loop_
_entity.id
_entity.type
_entity.pdbx_description
1 polymer ?
#
loop_
_entity_poly.entity_id
_entity_poly.type
_entity_poly.pdbx_seq_one_letter_code
_entity_poly.pdbx_strand_id
1 'polypeptide(L)'
;GGSISISSEEGKGTTVVATFEYDNIDRKPLGDIPQTLITLIAGNPEVNFIYSHRKDDNNFFFNTEQIKRELGDLPINNVEVLSFIRKSLINELKKLKVNFY
;
A
#
# COMPACT_ATOMS: atom_id res chain seq x y z
N GLY A 1 -16.27 -15.70 10.51
CA GLY A 1 -14.92 -16.25 10.33
C GLY A 1 -14.10 -15.52 9.27
N GLY A 2 -12.91 -16.04 9.01
CA GLY A 2 -11.91 -15.51 8.08
C GLY A 2 -10.86 -16.59 7.86
N SER A 3 -9.87 -16.35 7.00
CA SER A 3 -8.79 -17.32 6.75
C SER A 3 -7.46 -16.63 6.55
N ILE A 4 -6.37 -17.35 6.83
CA ILE A 4 -5.02 -16.93 6.48
C ILE A 4 -4.33 -18.06 5.73
N SER A 5 -3.65 -17.74 4.65
CA SER A 5 -2.78 -18.66 3.92
C SER A 5 -1.44 -18.00 3.60
N ILE A 6 -0.39 -18.81 3.63
CA ILE A 6 0.98 -18.40 3.33
C ILE A 6 1.53 -19.40 2.32
N SER A 7 2.07 -18.88 1.21
CA SER A 7 2.74 -19.67 0.18
C SER A 7 4.12 -19.06 -0.06
N SER A 8 5.19 -19.83 0.15
CA SER A 8 6.57 -19.37 0.00
C SER A 8 7.41 -20.42 -0.70
N GLU A 9 8.32 -19.98 -1.55
CA GLU A 9 9.34 -20.81 -2.19
C GLU A 9 10.65 -20.03 -2.23
N GLU A 10 11.75 -20.70 -1.89
CA GLU A 10 13.08 -20.09 -1.87
C GLU A 10 13.42 -19.47 -3.23
N GLY A 11 13.88 -18.22 -3.22
CA GLY A 11 14.17 -17.46 -4.44
C GLY A 11 12.95 -16.92 -5.21
N LYS A 12 11.71 -17.30 -4.86
CA LYS A 12 10.48 -16.75 -5.48
C LYS A 12 9.72 -15.75 -4.59
N GLY A 13 9.96 -15.80 -3.29
CA GLY A 13 9.36 -14.90 -2.30
C GLY A 13 8.22 -15.55 -1.52
N THR A 14 7.44 -14.71 -0.84
CA THR A 14 6.35 -15.14 0.06
C THR A 14 5.08 -14.38 -0.25
N THR A 15 3.99 -15.11 -0.47
CA THR A 15 2.63 -14.58 -0.59
C THR A 15 1.87 -14.85 0.70
N VAL A 16 1.31 -13.81 1.30
CA VAL A 16 0.42 -13.91 2.47
C VAL A 16 -0.95 -13.41 2.07
N VAL A 17 -1.99 -14.23 2.27
CA VAL A 17 -3.38 -13.84 2.03
C VAL A 17 -4.14 -13.97 3.34
N ALA A 18 -4.81 -12.90 3.76
CA ALA A 18 -5.71 -12.90 4.90
C ALA A 18 -7.09 -12.40 4.46
N THR A 19 -8.13 -13.15 4.80
CA THR A 19 -9.53 -12.81 4.54
C THR A 19 -10.28 -12.62 5.85
N PHE A 20 -11.14 -11.61 5.88
CA PHE A 20 -11.97 -11.29 7.04
C PHE A 20 -13.41 -11.14 6.57
N GLU A 21 -14.38 -11.70 7.30
CA GLU A 21 -15.78 -11.41 7.05
C GLU A 21 -16.08 -9.92 7.20
N TYR A 22 -16.90 -9.41 6.28
CA TYR A 22 -17.19 -7.99 6.19
C TYR A 22 -17.97 -7.47 7.40
N ASP A 23 -18.96 -8.24 7.87
CA ASP A 23 -19.87 -7.84 8.96
C ASP A 23 -19.45 -8.35 10.35
N ASN A 24 -18.18 -8.75 10.51
CA ASN A 24 -17.68 -9.19 11.81
C ASN A 24 -17.34 -8.00 12.72
N ILE A 25 -17.90 -7.98 13.94
CA ILE A 25 -17.65 -6.96 14.99
C ILE A 25 -16.15 -6.86 15.33
N ASP A 26 -15.42 -7.98 15.25
CA ASP A 26 -13.99 -8.04 15.54
C ASP A 26 -13.10 -7.72 14.32
N ARG A 27 -13.69 -7.32 13.19
CA ARG A 27 -12.90 -6.89 12.02
C ARG A 27 -12.16 -5.62 12.37
N LYS A 28 -10.87 -5.79 12.69
CA LYS A 28 -9.98 -4.65 12.86
C LYS A 28 -9.93 -3.86 11.56
N PRO A 29 -9.85 -2.53 11.67
CA PRO A 29 -9.57 -1.70 10.51
C PRO A 29 -8.27 -2.08 9.82
N LEU A 30 -8.13 -1.62 8.58
CA LEU A 30 -6.90 -1.74 7.81
C LEU A 30 -5.75 -0.89 8.39
N GLY A 31 -6.06 0.15 9.18
CA GLY A 31 -5.07 1.08 9.76
C GLY A 31 -4.65 2.20 8.80
N ASP A 32 -3.58 2.92 9.15
CA ASP A 32 -3.02 4.01 8.34
C ASP A 32 -2.07 3.47 7.25
N ILE A 33 -2.66 2.95 6.17
CA ILE A 33 -1.91 2.45 5.02
C ILE A 33 -1.01 3.51 4.36
N PRO A 34 -1.45 4.78 4.16
CA PRO A 34 -0.56 5.83 3.68
C PRO A 34 0.72 5.97 4.51
N GLN A 35 0.60 6.04 5.84
CA GLN A 35 1.78 6.11 6.72
C GLN A 35 2.64 4.86 6.60
N THR A 36 2.04 3.66 6.59
CA THR A 36 2.78 2.40 6.44
C THR A 36 3.60 2.38 5.15
N LEU A 37 2.98 2.72 4.00
CA LEU A 37 3.67 2.76 2.71
C LEU A 37 4.81 3.78 2.72
N ILE A 38 4.58 4.97 3.26
CA ILE A 38 5.63 6.00 3.35
C ILE A 38 6.80 5.53 4.20
N THR A 39 6.54 4.89 5.34
CA THR A 39 7.60 4.34 6.20
C THR A 39 8.40 3.25 5.47
N LEU A 40 7.72 2.37 4.72
CA LEU A 40 8.38 1.32 3.94
C LEU A 40 9.26 1.89 2.82
N ILE A 41 8.74 2.86 2.06
CA ILE A 41 9.45 3.52 0.95
C ILE A 41 10.65 4.31 1.46
N ALA A 42 10.48 5.05 2.55
CA ALA A 42 11.55 5.85 3.13
C ALA A 42 12.71 4.98 3.66
N GLY A 43 12.39 3.87 4.33
CA GLY A 43 13.39 2.96 4.89
C GLY A 43 14.01 2.00 3.89
N ASN A 44 13.34 1.71 2.77
CA ASN A 44 13.76 0.71 1.80
C ASN A 44 13.58 1.22 0.36
N PRO A 45 14.27 2.30 -0.05
CA PRO A 45 14.05 2.95 -1.35
C PRO A 45 14.32 2.02 -2.53
N GLU A 46 15.18 1.02 -2.39
CA GLU A 46 15.50 0.05 -3.45
C GLU A 46 14.37 -0.95 -3.70
N VAL A 47 13.52 -1.23 -2.70
CA VAL A 47 12.42 -2.18 -2.84
C VAL A 47 11.34 -1.61 -3.75
N ASN A 48 10.84 -2.44 -4.66
CA ASN A 48 9.67 -2.13 -5.46
C ASN A 48 8.40 -2.45 -4.65
N PHE A 49 7.62 -1.43 -4.34
CA PHE A 49 6.36 -1.58 -3.62
C PHE A 49 5.22 -1.39 -4.60
N ILE A 50 4.39 -2.42 -4.69
CA ILE A 50 3.14 -2.39 -5.44
C ILE A 50 2.01 -2.47 -4.42
N TYR A 51 1.09 -1.50 -4.50
CA TYR A 51 -0.10 -1.47 -3.67
C TYR A 51 -1.33 -1.35 -4.56
N SER A 52 -2.30 -2.22 -4.31
CA SER A 52 -3.61 -2.18 -4.96
C SER A 52 -4.70 -2.16 -3.90
N HIS A 53 -5.61 -1.20 -4.02
CA HIS A 53 -6.79 -1.12 -3.19
C HIS A 53 -8.02 -1.22 -4.09
N ARG A 54 -8.93 -2.14 -3.76
CA ARG A 54 -10.21 -2.29 -4.46
C ARG A 54 -11.35 -2.17 -3.48
N LYS A 55 -12.34 -1.36 -3.83
CA LYS A 55 -13.61 -1.26 -3.14
C LYS A 55 -14.73 -1.14 -4.17
N ASP A 56 -15.61 -2.14 -4.18
CA ASP A 56 -16.64 -2.30 -5.21
C ASP A 56 -16.00 -2.25 -6.61
N ASP A 57 -16.53 -1.40 -7.50
CA ASP A 57 -16.00 -1.19 -8.86
C ASP A 57 -14.81 -0.21 -8.93
N ASN A 58 -14.42 0.38 -7.79
CA ASN A 58 -13.36 1.37 -7.75
C ASN A 58 -12.02 0.73 -7.37
N ASN A 59 -10.99 1.08 -8.12
CA ASN A 59 -9.64 0.54 -7.94
C ASN A 59 -8.63 1.68 -7.86
N PHE A 60 -7.68 1.56 -6.94
CA PHE A 60 -6.49 2.39 -6.87
C PHE A 60 -5.25 1.50 -6.98
N PHE A 61 -4.30 1.91 -7.81
CA PHE A 61 -3.05 1.21 -8.04
C PHE A 61 -1.87 2.16 -7.88
N PHE A 62 -0.85 1.69 -7.17
CA PHE A 62 0.35 2.43 -6.85
C PHE A 62 1.56 1.52 -7.04
N ASN A 63 2.58 2.00 -7.75
CA ASN A 63 3.81 1.27 -8.03
C ASN A 63 5.00 2.22 -7.91
N THR A 64 5.93 1.94 -6.98
CA THR A 64 7.09 2.81 -6.77
C THR A 64 8.06 2.81 -7.95
N GLU A 65 8.12 1.75 -8.74
CA GLU A 65 8.94 1.68 -9.94
C GLU A 65 8.50 2.69 -11.01
N GLN A 66 7.19 2.92 -11.16
CA GLN A 66 6.69 3.94 -12.08
C GLN A 66 7.11 5.34 -11.61
N ILE A 67 6.99 5.61 -10.32
CA ILE A 67 7.37 6.91 -9.74
C ILE A 67 8.87 7.14 -9.87
N LYS A 68 9.71 6.13 -9.60
CA LYS A 68 11.16 6.22 -9.79
C LYS A 68 11.52 6.59 -11.23
N ARG A 69 10.85 6.01 -12.23
CA ARG A 69 11.04 6.36 -13.65
C ARG A 69 10.72 7.83 -13.94
N GLU A 70 9.67 8.37 -13.33
CA GLU A 70 9.27 9.77 -13.50
C GLU A 70 10.23 10.75 -12.79
N LEU A 71 10.82 10.34 -11.67
CA LEU A 71 11.76 11.15 -10.88
C LEU A 71 13.17 11.24 -11.48
N GLY A 72 13.56 10.28 -12.33
CA GLY A 72 14.92 10.19 -12.86
C GLY A 72 15.94 10.00 -11.73
N ASP A 73 16.88 10.94 -11.62
CA ASP A 73 17.95 10.88 -10.62
C ASP A 73 17.52 11.34 -9.21
N LEU A 74 16.31 11.90 -9.06
CA LEU A 74 15.81 12.34 -7.76
C LEU A 74 15.37 11.12 -6.91
N PRO A 75 15.97 10.87 -5.72
CA PRO A 75 15.62 9.71 -4.92
C PRO A 75 14.16 9.73 -4.45
N ILE A 76 13.47 8.58 -4.53
CA ILE A 76 12.06 8.46 -4.11
C ILE A 76 11.86 8.72 -2.61
N ASN A 77 12.90 8.52 -1.79
CA ASN A 77 12.89 8.80 -0.37
C ASN A 77 13.27 10.24 0.00
N ASN A 78 13.41 11.14 -0.98
CA ASN A 78 13.52 12.57 -0.72
C ASN A 78 12.27 13.06 0.05
N VAL A 79 12.47 13.95 1.03
CA VAL A 79 11.39 14.44 1.92
C VAL A 79 10.23 15.07 1.15
N GLU A 80 10.51 15.84 0.09
CA GLU A 80 9.47 16.48 -0.72
C GLU A 80 8.68 15.45 -1.54
N VAL A 81 9.38 14.46 -2.09
CA VAL A 81 8.78 13.35 -2.83
C VAL A 81 7.90 12.50 -1.91
N LEU A 82 8.38 12.14 -0.72
CA LEU A 82 7.60 11.38 0.27
C LEU A 82 6.36 12.17 0.71
N SER A 83 6.48 13.49 0.90
CA SER A 83 5.35 14.37 1.22
C SER A 83 4.31 14.37 0.09
N PHE A 84 4.75 14.44 -1.16
CA PHE A 84 3.88 14.37 -2.33
C PHE A 84 3.18 13.00 -2.44
N ILE A 85 3.93 11.90 -2.35
CA ILE A 85 3.38 10.53 -2.39
C ILE A 85 2.33 10.36 -1.28
N ARG A 86 2.62 10.82 -0.06
CA ARG A 86 1.69 10.72 1.07
C ARG A 86 0.38 11.45 0.77
N LYS A 87 0.46 12.70 0.30
CA LYS A 87 -0.73 13.50 -0.04
C LYS A 87 -1.54 12.83 -1.16
N SER A 88 -0.86 12.31 -2.18
CA SER A 88 -1.50 11.58 -3.27
C SER A 88 -2.24 10.34 -2.78
N LEU A 89 -1.58 9.48 -1.98
CA LEU A 89 -2.19 8.29 -1.37
C LEU A 89 -3.43 8.62 -0.54
N ILE A 90 -3.35 9.63 0.32
CA ILE A 90 -4.50 10.06 1.16
C ILE A 90 -5.66 10.53 0.27
N ASN A 91 -5.37 11.32 -0.77
CA ASN A 91 -6.41 11.84 -1.66
C ASN A 91 -7.10 10.73 -2.46
N GLU A 92 -6.34 9.79 -3.03
CA GLU A 92 -6.89 8.68 -3.80
C GLU A 92 -7.73 7.74 -2.92
N LEU A 93 -7.24 7.41 -1.73
CA LEU A 93 -7.99 6.53 -0.83
C LEU A 93 -9.22 7.22 -0.22
N LYS A 94 -9.22 8.55 -0.05
CA LYS A 94 -10.42 9.31 0.31
C LYS A 94 -11.50 9.23 -0.77
N LYS A 95 -11.14 9.27 -2.06
CA LYS A 95 -12.11 9.09 -3.18
C LYS A 95 -12.79 7.73 -3.12
N LEU A 96 -12.06 6.72 -2.66
CA LEU A 96 -12.57 5.36 -2.45
C LEU A 96 -13.45 5.24 -1.17
N LYS A 97 -13.74 6.34 -0.47
CA LYS A 97 -14.45 6.34 0.81
C LYS A 97 -13.83 5.34 1.81
N VAL A 98 -12.50 5.26 1.83
CA VAL A 98 -11.77 4.51 2.84
C VAL A 98 -11.70 5.38 4.08
N ASN A 99 -12.24 4.89 5.19
CA ASN A 99 -12.14 5.57 6.47
C ASN A 99 -10.75 5.31 7.06
N PHE A 100 -9.92 6.35 7.09
CA PHE A 100 -8.76 6.43 7.96
C PHE A 100 -9.25 6.99 9.30
N TYR A 101 -8.70 6.49 10.40
CA TYR A 101 -9.04 7.00 11.74
C TYR A 101 -8.72 8.49 11.89
#